data_AF-A0A1F1UB64-F1
#
_entry.id   AF-A0A1F1UB64-F1
#
_cell.length_a   1.000
_cell.length_b   1.000
_cell.length_c   1.000
_cell.angle_alpha   90.00
_cell.angle_beta   90.00
_cell.angle_gamma   90.00
#
_symmetry.space_group_name_H-M   'P 1'
#
loop_
_entity.id
_entity.type
_entity.pdbx_description
1 polymer ?
#
loop_
_entity_poly.entity_id
_entity_poly.type
_entity_poly.pdbx_seq_one_letter_code
_entity_poly.pdbx_strand_id
1 'polypeptide(L)' 'MSADHNDADIMFAQMMIPHHQQAVEMSEILLAKDDIPAEVIEFAQGVIDAQGPEIDRMNYMLET' A
#
# COMPACT_ATOMS: atom_id res chain seq x y z
N MET A 1 -9.90 -23.96 -13.24
CA MET A 1 -10.82 -22.81 -13.20
C MET A 1 -10.25 -21.88 -12.15
N SER A 2 -9.65 -20.76 -12.58
CA SER A 2 -9.41 -19.65 -11.65
C SER A 2 -10.79 -19.30 -11.10
N ALA A 3 -10.97 -19.34 -9.78
CA ALA A 3 -12.20 -18.77 -9.23
C ALA A 3 -12.11 -17.27 -9.53
N ASP A 4 -13.08 -16.75 -10.29
CA ASP A 4 -13.27 -15.31 -10.42
C ASP A 4 -13.30 -14.72 -9.00
N HIS A 5 -12.67 -13.56 -8.81
CA HIS A 5 -12.59 -12.89 -7.51
C HIS A 5 -14.00 -12.76 -6.91
N ASN A 6 -14.17 -13.18 -5.66
CA ASN A 6 -15.48 -13.12 -5.01
C ASN A 6 -15.72 -11.73 -4.40
N ASP A 7 -16.95 -11.45 -3.97
CA ASP A 7 -17.32 -10.15 -3.38
C ASP A 7 -16.43 -9.74 -2.20
N ALA A 8 -15.92 -10.70 -1.41
CA ALA A 8 -15.02 -10.41 -0.30
C ALA A 8 -13.62 -9.99 -0.78
N ASP A 9 -13.12 -10.60 -1.87
CA ASP A 9 -11.84 -10.21 -2.50
C ASP A 9 -11.93 -8.79 -3.07
N ILE A 10 -13.04 -8.48 -3.75
CA ILE A 10 -13.31 -7.14 -4.31
C ILE A 10 -13.40 -6.09 -3.20
N MET A 11 -14.20 -6.37 -2.16
CA MET A 11 -14.35 -5.45 -1.03
C MET A 11 -13.02 -5.24 -0.30
N PHE A 12 -12.23 -6.30 -0.11
CA PHE A 12 -10.90 -6.20 0.49
C PHE A 12 -10.01 -5.26 -0.33
N ALA A 13 -9.89 -5.48 -1.65
CA ALA A 13 -9.07 -4.64 -2.52
C ALA A 13 -9.52 -3.18 -2.51
N GLN A 14 -10.83 -2.93 -2.65
CA GLN A 14 -11.39 -1.57 -2.65
C GLN A 14 -11.15 -0.81 -1.34
N MET A 15 -11.09 -1.51 -0.21
CA MET A 15 -10.80 -0.90 1.09
C MET A 15 -9.29 -0.77 1.36
N MET A 16 -8.48 -1.72 0.90
CA MET A 16 -7.06 -1.77 1.21
C MET A 16 -6.23 -0.85 0.31
N ILE A 17 -6.67 -0.59 -0.93
CA ILE A 17 -6.05 0.40 -1.82
C ILE A 17 -5.94 1.78 -1.13
N PRO A 18 -7.04 2.43 -0.69
CA PRO A 18 -6.94 3.75 -0.05
C PRO A 18 -6.21 3.70 1.29
N HIS A 19 -6.29 2.58 2.03
CA HIS A 19 -5.52 2.39 3.26
C HIS A 19 -4.00 2.38 2.99
N HIS A 20 -3.55 1.66 1.96
CA HIS A 20 -2.14 1.62 1.57
C HIS A 20 -1.68 2.97 1.00
N GLN A 21 -2.50 3.64 0.19
CA GLN A 21 -2.18 4.98 -0.32
C GLN A 21 -1.91 5.96 0.82
N GLN A 22 -2.75 5.94 1.87
CA GLN A 22 -2.53 6.77 3.05
C GLN A 22 -1.24 6.41 3.79
N ALA A 23 -0.91 5.12 3.91
CA ALA A 23 0.32 4.70 4.57
C ALA A 23 1.57 5.15 3.79
N VAL A 24 1.52 5.09 2.45
CA VAL A 24 2.59 5.61 1.57
C VAL A 24 2.72 7.12 1.74
N GLU A 25 1.63 7.88 1.64
CA GLU A 25 1.64 9.34 1.81
C GLU A 25 2.21 9.74 3.18
N MET A 26 1.79 9.08 4.25
CA MET A 26 2.31 9.34 5.60
C MET A 26 3.80 9.03 5.75
N SER A 27 4.28 7.99 5.04
CA SER A 27 5.70 7.62 5.03
C SER A 27 6.52 8.66 4.26
N GLU A 28 6.03 9.16 3.13
CA GLU A 28 6.66 10.25 2.38
C GLU A 28 6.73 11.55 3.21
N ILE A 29 5.63 11.90 3.90
CA ILE A 29 5.59 13.06 4.81
C ILE A 29 6.64 12.91 5.93
N LEU A 30 6.83 11.70 6.47
CA LEU A 30 7.83 11.43 7.51
C LEU A 30 9.25 11.58 6.96
N LEU A 31 9.52 11.05 5.77
CA LEU A 31 10.83 11.11 5.11
C LEU A 31 11.22 12.54 4.68
N ALA A 32 10.25 13.43 4.52
CA ALA A 32 10.50 14.85 4.23
C ALA A 32 10.89 15.69 5.47
N LYS A 33 10.94 15.09 6.67
CA LYS A 33 11.33 15.79 7.91
C LYS A 33 12.81 15.61 8.22
N ASP A 34 13.36 16.61 8.90
CA ASP A 34 14.72 16.56 9.45
C ASP A 34 14.77 15.77 10.77
N ASP A 35 15.98 15.35 11.15
CA ASP A 35 16.32 14.73 12.45
C ASP A 35 15.50 13.47 12.81
N ILE A 36 15.08 12.69 11.81
CA ILE A 36 14.39 11.42 12.02
C ILE A 36 15.40 10.29 12.32
N PRO A 37 15.15 9.42 13.33
CA PRO A 37 16.00 8.26 13.59
C PRO A 37 16.13 7.35 12.36
N ALA A 38 17.32 6.79 12.13
CA ALA A 38 17.59 5.94 10.97
C ALA A 38 16.65 4.73 10.86
N GLU A 39 16.28 4.12 11.99
CA GLU A 39 15.33 3.01 12.05
C GLU A 39 13.92 3.40 11.57
N VAL A 40 13.52 4.65 11.80
CA VAL A 40 12.23 5.18 11.39
C VAL A 40 12.23 5.50 9.89
N ILE A 41 13.36 6.00 9.37
CA ILE A 41 13.57 6.18 7.92
C ILE A 41 13.50 4.83 7.21
N GLU A 42 14.21 3.82 7.71
CA GLU A 42 14.22 2.47 7.14
C GLU A 42 12.81 1.86 7.14
N PHE A 43 12.08 2.01 8.24
CA PHE A 43 10.69 1.57 8.33
C PHE A 43 9.79 2.26 7.29
N ALA A 44 9.86 3.59 7.18
CA ALA A 44 9.04 4.35 6.23
C ALA A 44 9.35 3.96 4.78
N GLN A 45 10.63 3.77 4.43
CA GLN A 45 11.00 3.29 3.10
C GLN A 45 10.47 1.88 2.85
N GLY A 46 10.55 0.99 3.85
CA GLY A 46 9.99 -0.36 3.76
C GLY A 46 8.47 -0.38 3.56
N VAL A 47 7.73 0.55 4.18
CA VAL A 47 6.29 0.72 3.95
C VAL A 47 6.02 1.11 2.49
N ILE A 48 6.76 2.07 1.94
CA ILE A 48 6.59 2.51 0.55
C ILE A 48 6.90 1.37 -0.43
N ASP A 49 8.03 0.70 -0.24
CA ASP A 49 8.52 -0.37 -1.12
C ASP A 49 7.62 -1.60 -1.11
N ALA A 50 6.92 -1.87 0.00
CA ALA A 50 5.96 -2.97 0.11
C ALA A 50 4.58 -2.58 -0.43
N GLN A 51 4.03 -1.46 0.06
CA GLN A 51 2.61 -1.14 -0.16
C GLN A 51 2.34 -0.49 -1.52
N GLY A 52 3.33 0.16 -2.14
CA GLY A 52 3.22 0.66 -3.52
C GLY A 52 2.89 -0.46 -4.53
N PRO A 53 3.71 -1.52 -4.62
CA PRO A 53 3.42 -2.67 -5.48
C PRO A 53 2.12 -3.43 -5.12
N GLU A 54 1.73 -3.45 -3.84
CA GLU A 54 0.48 -4.08 -3.41
C GLU A 54 -0.76 -3.30 -3.91
N ILE A 55 -0.69 -1.97 -3.98
CA ILE A 55 -1.73 -1.13 -4.61
C ILE A 55 -1.90 -1.52 -6.08
N ASP A 56 -0.80 -1.62 -6.84
CA ASP A 56 -0.84 -1.97 -8.26
C ASP A 56 -1.45 -3.37 -8.47
N ARG A 57 -1.08 -4.33 -7.62
CA ARG A 57 -1.63 -5.68 -7.66
C ARG A 57 -3.14 -5.70 -7.41
N MET A 58 -3.63 -4.94 -6.43
CA MET A 58 -5.06 -4.87 -6.11
C MET A 58 -5.85 -4.14 -7.21
N ASN A 59 -5.29 -3.09 -7.82
CA ASN A 59 -5.90 -2.45 -8.98
C ASN A 59 -6.03 -3.43 -10.14
N TYR A 60 -4.97 -4.18 -10.44
CA TYR A 60 -5.02 -5.22 -11.47
C TYR A 60 -6.10 -6.28 -11.18
N MET A 61 -6.23 -6.71 -9.92
CA MET A 61 -7.30 -7.66 -9.51
C MET A 61 -8.72 -7.10 -9.71
N LEU A 62 -8.92 -5.77 -9.69
CA LEU A 62 -10.23 -5.15 -9.89
C LEU A 62 -10.56 -4.88 -11.36
N GLU A 63 -9.56 -4.88 -12.24
CA GLU A 63 -9.72 -4.68 -13.68
C GLU A 63 -10.01 -5.98 -14.46
N THR A 64 -9.73 -7.13 -13.85
CA THR A 64 -9.89 -8.47 -14.42
C THR A 64 -11.05 -9.24 -13.82
#